data_AF-A0A5B1M1T5-F1
#
_entry.id   AF-A0A5B1M1T5-F1
#
_cell.length_a   1.000
_cell.length_b   1.000
_cell.length_c   1.000
_cell.angle_alpha   90.00
_cell.angle_beta   90.00
_cell.angle_gamma   90.00
#
_symmetry.space_group_name_H-M   'P 1'
#
loop_
_entity.id
_entity.type
_entity.pdbx_description
1 polymer ?
#
loop_
_entity_poly.entity_id
_entity_poly.type
_entity_poly.pdbx_seq_one_letter_code
_entity_poly.pdbx_strand_id
1 'polypeptide(L)'
;MKGLTVRWSLADAPEGVEEQLTSYVAETSHARFTGMDGLAYKTWRMVPGAWFEGCYVFADDAARAAFQETFTASAAESPGSQIIGSAPVLIEPCEIVAIAEGAAGFEAAPRA
;
A
#
# COMPACT_ATOMS: atom_id res chain seq x y z
N MET A 1 2.55 16.77 4.33
CA MET A 1 1.87 15.94 3.28
C MET A 1 1.02 14.92 4.02
N LYS A 2 -0.06 14.40 3.44
CA LYS A 2 -0.99 13.53 4.19
C LYS A 2 -0.76 12.06 3.85
N GLY A 3 -0.66 11.22 4.87
CA GLY A 3 -0.35 9.82 4.72
C GLY A 3 -1.54 8.92 5.06
N LEU A 4 -1.52 7.72 4.49
CA LEU A 4 -2.36 6.61 4.93
C LEU A 4 -1.50 5.34 4.97
N THR A 5 -1.61 4.59 6.05
CA THR A 5 -1.00 3.26 6.18
C THR A 5 -2.11 2.22 6.19
N VAL A 6 -2.00 1.21 5.34
CA VAL A 6 -2.87 0.03 5.36
C VAL A 6 -2.02 -1.21 5.54
N ARG A 7 -2.26 -1.98 6.61
CA ARG A 7 -1.47 -3.17 6.95
C ARG A 7 -2.34 -4.40 7.09
N TRP A 8 -1.88 -5.50 6.53
CA TRP A 8 -2.42 -6.85 6.71
C TRP A 8 -1.42 -7.69 7.51
N SER A 9 -1.94 -8.60 8.34
CA SER A 9 -1.13 -9.65 8.96
C SER A 9 -0.86 -10.75 7.95
N LEU A 10 0.34 -11.34 7.99
CA LEU A 10 0.69 -12.55 7.23
C LEU A 10 0.88 -13.77 8.14
N ALA A 11 0.67 -13.65 9.46
CA ALA A 11 0.98 -14.72 10.42
C ALA A 11 0.23 -16.04 10.14
N ASP A 12 -1.00 -15.95 9.63
CA ASP A 12 -1.86 -17.10 9.30
C ASP A 12 -2.23 -17.14 7.81
N ALA A 13 -1.47 -16.42 6.98
CA ALA A 13 -1.73 -16.36 5.55
C ALA A 13 -1.33 -17.67 4.85
N PRO A 14 -1.96 -18.01 3.70
CA PRO A 14 -1.66 -19.24 2.99
C PRO A 14 -0.21 -19.30 2.50
N GLU A 15 0.31 -20.52 2.30
CA GLU A 15 1.64 -20.73 1.71
C GLU A 15 1.73 -20.07 0.32
N GLY A 16 2.85 -19.38 0.06
CA GLY A 16 3.09 -18.67 -1.20
C GLY A 16 2.41 -17.29 -1.29
N VAL A 17 1.80 -16.80 -0.22
CA VAL A 17 1.14 -15.47 -0.20
C VAL A 17 2.11 -14.34 -0.57
N GLU A 18 3.37 -14.40 -0.13
CA GLU A 18 4.35 -13.36 -0.42
C GLU A 18 4.64 -13.25 -1.92
N GLU A 19 4.82 -14.39 -2.59
CA GLU A 19 5.03 -14.41 -4.04
C GLU A 19 3.80 -13.85 -4.78
N GLN A 20 2.60 -14.28 -4.37
CA GLN A 20 1.35 -13.76 -4.95
C GLN A 20 1.21 -12.25 -4.75
N LEU A 21 1.54 -11.72 -3.57
CA LEU A 21 1.52 -10.30 -3.28
C LEU A 21 2.53 -9.53 -4.15
N THR A 22 3.76 -10.04 -4.29
CA THR A 22 4.78 -9.38 -5.13
C THR A 22 4.39 -9.38 -6.61
N SER A 23 3.81 -10.46 -7.12
CA SER A 23 3.28 -10.54 -8.49
C SER A 23 2.10 -9.60 -8.69
N TYR A 24 1.15 -9.57 -7.75
CA TYR A 24 0.03 -8.63 -7.78
C TYR A 24 0.51 -7.17 -7.80
N VAL A 25 1.52 -6.82 -6.99
CA VAL A 25 2.11 -5.48 -6.99
C VAL A 25 2.70 -5.16 -8.36
N ALA A 26 3.57 -6.03 -8.88
CA ALA A 26 4.29 -5.79 -10.12
C ALA A 26 3.35 -5.70 -11.34
N GLU A 27 2.34 -6.56 -11.41
CA GLU A 27 1.51 -6.71 -12.60
C GLU A 27 0.25 -5.85 -12.59
N THR A 28 -0.27 -5.51 -11.41
CA THR A 28 -1.56 -4.83 -11.28
C THR A 28 -1.49 -3.59 -10.39
N SER A 29 -1.06 -3.75 -9.13
CA SER A 29 -1.15 -2.66 -8.14
C SER A 29 -0.30 -1.47 -8.56
N HIS A 30 0.93 -1.70 -9.04
CA HIS A 30 1.82 -0.61 -9.44
C HIS A 30 1.17 0.30 -10.48
N ALA A 31 0.75 -0.26 -11.63
CA ALA A 31 0.13 0.50 -12.71
C ALA A 31 -1.16 1.22 -12.28
N ARG A 32 -1.95 0.63 -11.38
CA ARG A 32 -3.17 1.27 -10.85
C ARG A 32 -2.88 2.57 -10.09
N PHE A 33 -1.76 2.63 -9.38
CA PHE A 33 -1.41 3.76 -8.52
C PHE A 33 -0.41 4.73 -9.16
N THR A 34 0.36 4.29 -10.16
CA THR A 34 1.21 5.17 -10.97
C THR A 34 0.36 6.22 -11.68
N GLY A 35 0.64 7.50 -11.42
CA GLY A 35 -0.08 8.62 -12.04
C GLY A 35 -1.51 8.82 -11.53
N MET A 36 -1.90 8.18 -10.41
CA MET A 36 -3.21 8.39 -9.80
C MET A 36 -3.33 9.84 -9.26
N ASP A 37 -4.37 10.54 -9.67
CA ASP A 37 -4.63 11.91 -9.21
C ASP A 37 -4.69 12.02 -7.67
N GLY A 38 -4.00 13.03 -7.14
CA GLY A 38 -3.92 13.31 -5.70
C GLY A 38 -2.93 12.43 -4.92
N LEU A 39 -2.41 11.34 -5.50
CA LEU A 39 -1.39 10.49 -4.88
C LEU A 39 0.00 10.94 -5.33
N ALA A 40 0.83 11.36 -4.38
CA ALA A 40 2.21 11.81 -4.64
C ALA A 40 3.21 10.66 -4.61
N TYR A 41 3.05 9.71 -3.68
CA TYR A 41 3.97 8.59 -3.54
C TYR A 41 3.27 7.37 -2.94
N LYS A 42 3.66 6.18 -3.37
CA LYS A 42 3.21 4.93 -2.77
C LYS A 42 4.34 3.92 -2.72
N THR A 43 4.47 3.26 -1.57
CA THR A 43 5.33 2.08 -1.42
C THR A 43 4.53 0.89 -0.95
N TRP A 44 4.93 -0.28 -1.41
CA TRP A 44 4.51 -1.56 -0.86
C TRP A 44 5.64 -2.12 -0.03
N ARG A 45 5.37 -2.48 1.21
CA ARG A 45 6.35 -2.98 2.16
C ARG A 45 5.89 -4.35 2.66
N MET A 46 6.83 -5.23 2.94
CA MET A 46 6.52 -6.57 3.41
C MET A 46 7.59 -7.05 4.37
N VAL A 47 7.17 -7.73 5.43
CA VAL A 47 8.02 -8.59 6.26
C VAL A 47 7.43 -9.99 6.18
N PRO A 48 8.12 -10.96 5.54
CA PRO A 48 7.60 -12.32 5.35
C PRO A 48 7.14 -12.97 6.66
N GLY A 49 6.00 -13.66 6.61
CA GLY A 49 5.35 -14.25 7.78
C GLY A 49 4.83 -13.27 8.84
N ALA A 50 5.01 -11.95 8.68
CA ALA A 50 4.54 -10.95 9.64
C ALA A 50 3.47 -10.03 9.06
N TRP A 51 3.79 -9.26 8.01
CA TRP A 51 2.84 -8.30 7.45
C TRP A 51 3.15 -7.89 6.02
N PHE A 52 2.10 -7.45 5.32
CA PHE A 52 2.15 -6.72 4.06
C PHE A 52 1.50 -5.35 4.24
N GLU A 53 2.01 -4.32 3.60
CA GLU A 53 1.59 -2.95 3.86
C GLU A 53 1.67 -2.04 2.64
N GLY A 54 0.62 -1.24 2.43
CA GLY A 54 0.63 -0.11 1.52
C GLY A 54 0.78 1.21 2.29
N CYS A 55 1.81 2.00 1.96
CA CYS A 55 1.98 3.35 2.47
C CYS A 55 1.71 4.35 1.36
N TYR A 56 0.80 5.28 1.60
CA TYR A 56 0.34 6.28 0.64
C TYR A 56 0.73 7.67 1.13
N VAL A 57 1.18 8.53 0.22
CA VAL A 57 1.42 9.96 0.44
C VAL A 57 0.57 10.72 -0.55
N PHE A 58 -0.32 11.57 -0.04
CA PHE A 58 -1.24 12.38 -0.82
C PHE A 58 -0.82 13.85 -0.84
N ALA A 59 -1.22 14.54 -1.90
CA ALA A 59 -0.98 15.97 -2.08
C ALA A 59 -1.67 16.84 -1.01
N ASP A 60 -2.87 16.44 -0.59
CA ASP A 60 -3.66 17.13 0.42
C ASP A 60 -4.53 16.18 1.25
N ASP A 61 -5.24 16.74 2.23
CA ASP A 61 -6.08 15.97 3.15
C ASP A 61 -7.39 15.49 2.53
N ALA A 62 -7.94 16.23 1.57
CA ALA A 62 -9.20 15.87 0.93
C ALA A 62 -9.01 14.61 0.06
N ALA A 63 -7.91 14.54 -0.71
CA ALA A 63 -7.55 13.35 -1.48
C ALA A 63 -7.33 12.13 -0.57
N ARG A 64 -6.62 12.31 0.55
CA ARG A 64 -6.38 11.26 1.56
C ARG A 64 -7.68 10.79 2.22
N ALA A 65 -8.60 11.71 2.53
CA ALA A 65 -9.92 11.42 3.09
C ALA A 65 -10.78 10.59 2.15
N ALA A 66 -10.95 11.09 0.92
CA ALA A 66 -11.77 10.42 -0.09
C ALA A 66 -11.24 9.01 -0.40
N PHE A 67 -9.92 8.88 -0.49
CA PHE A 67 -9.28 7.58 -0.67
C PHE A 67 -9.53 6.64 0.51
N GLN A 68 -9.28 7.11 1.74
CA GLN A 68 -9.46 6.30 2.95
C GLN A 68 -10.91 5.83 3.11
N GLU A 69 -11.89 6.71 2.87
CA GLU A 69 -13.32 6.38 2.93
C GLU A 69 -13.65 5.24 1.97
N THR A 70 -13.31 5.41 0.69
CA THR A 70 -13.56 4.42 -0.36
C THR A 70 -12.84 3.09 -0.09
N PHE A 71 -11.58 3.16 0.35
CA PHE A 71 -10.78 1.98 0.65
C PHE A 71 -11.34 1.22 1.85
N THR A 72 -11.69 1.92 2.93
CA THR A 72 -12.22 1.30 4.17
C THR A 72 -13.52 0.55 3.89
N ALA A 73 -14.40 1.12 3.05
CA ALA A 73 -15.66 0.51 2.66
C ALA A 73 -15.52 -0.81 1.90
N SER A 74 -14.36 -1.07 1.27
CA SER A 74 -14.07 -2.27 0.47
C SER A 74 -12.82 -3.01 0.95
N ALA A 75 -12.39 -2.75 2.18
CA ALA A 75 -11.11 -3.20 2.69
C ALA A 75 -11.02 -4.73 2.75
N ALA A 76 -12.07 -5.42 3.20
CA ALA A 76 -12.10 -6.89 3.29
C ALA A 76 -12.13 -7.57 1.91
N GLU A 77 -12.66 -6.88 0.90
CA GLU A 77 -12.81 -7.36 -0.48
C GLU A 77 -11.65 -6.93 -1.38
N SER A 78 -10.74 -6.10 -0.87
CA SER A 78 -9.60 -5.62 -1.65
C SER A 78 -8.73 -6.78 -2.15
N PRO A 79 -8.05 -6.66 -3.32
CA PRO A 79 -7.24 -7.76 -3.85
C PRO A 79 -6.18 -8.27 -2.86
N GLY A 80 -5.56 -7.38 -2.09
CA GLY A 80 -4.61 -7.76 -1.04
C GLY A 80 -5.28 -8.63 0.03
N SER A 81 -6.48 -8.26 0.48
CA SER A 81 -7.25 -9.05 1.44
C SER A 81 -7.68 -10.40 0.90
N GLN A 82 -8.06 -10.48 -0.37
CA GLN A 82 -8.43 -11.74 -1.03
C GLN A 82 -7.23 -12.68 -1.17
N ILE A 83 -6.05 -12.15 -1.54
CA ILE A 83 -4.80 -12.92 -1.62
C ILE A 83 -4.38 -13.42 -0.23
N ILE A 84 -4.46 -12.56 0.78
CA ILE A 84 -4.03 -12.87 2.16
C ILE A 84 -5.06 -13.75 2.89
N GLY A 85 -6.32 -13.70 2.49
CA GLY A 85 -7.43 -14.40 3.14
C GLY A 85 -8.00 -13.67 4.38
N SER A 86 -7.60 -12.42 4.63
CA SER A 86 -8.11 -11.63 5.75
C SER A 86 -8.10 -10.12 5.44
N ALA A 87 -8.94 -9.36 6.15
CA ALA A 87 -8.99 -7.90 6.05
C ALA A 87 -7.72 -7.23 6.65
N PRO A 88 -7.44 -5.96 6.34
CA PRO A 88 -6.36 -5.24 6.98
C PRO A 88 -6.57 -5.19 8.50
N VAL A 89 -5.49 -5.35 9.26
CA VAL A 89 -5.46 -5.16 10.72
C VAL A 89 -5.26 -3.70 11.12
N LEU A 90 -4.87 -2.84 10.17
CA LEU A 90 -4.66 -1.41 10.37
C LEU A 90 -5.06 -0.62 9.13
N ILE A 91 -5.82 0.45 9.32
CA ILE A 91 -6.03 1.54 8.35
C ILE A 91 -5.87 2.85 9.13
N GLU A 92 -4.70 3.49 9.00
CA GLU A 92 -4.29 4.60 9.87
C GLU A 92 -3.88 5.82 9.05
N PRO A 93 -4.59 6.96 9.19
CA PRO A 93 -4.12 8.23 8.64
C PRO A 93 -2.91 8.73 9.44
N CYS A 94 -1.93 9.31 8.75
CA CYS A 94 -0.73 9.87 9.38
C CYS A 94 -0.29 11.18 8.74
N GLU A 95 0.60 11.91 9.41
CA GLU A 95 1.28 13.08 8.82
C GLU A 95 2.62 12.65 8.21
N ILE A 96 2.85 13.02 6.96
CA ILE A 96 4.14 12.89 6.33
C ILE A 96 4.90 14.20 6.56
N VAL A 97 5.77 14.16 7.56
CA VAL A 97 6.54 15.32 8.04
C VAL A 97 7.61 15.74 7.02
N ALA A 98 8.31 14.79 6.41
CA ALA A 98 9.30 15.04 5.36
C ALA A 98 9.55 13.78 4.54
N ILE A 99 10.05 13.95 3.31
CA ILE A 99 10.63 12.88 2.48
C ILE A 99 11.99 13.40 2.02
N ALA A 100 13.04 12.60 2.21
CA ALA A 100 14.37 12.90 1.72
C ALA A 100 14.69 12.00 0.53
N GLU A 101 15.17 12.58 -0.56
CA GLU A 101 15.78 11.84 -1.65
C GLU A 101 17.27 11.64 -1.36
N GLY A 102 17.73 10.39 -1.41
CA GLY A 102 19.13 10.04 -1.18
C GLY A 102 19.97 10.17 -2.45
N ALA A 103 21.29 10.34 -2.30
CA ALA A 103 22.21 10.50 -3.42
C ALA A 103 22.30 9.28 -4.38
N ALA A 104 21.84 8.10 -3.95
CA ALA A 104 21.74 6.92 -4.81
C ALA A 104 20.59 7.01 -5.82
N GLY A 105 19.65 7.96 -5.63
CA GLY A 105 18.39 7.99 -6.37
C GLY A 105 17.51 6.78 -6.09
N PHE A 106 16.35 6.72 -6.75
CA PHE A 106 15.56 5.50 -6.87
C PHE A 106 14.80 5.47 -8.20
N GLU A 107 14.59 4.27 -8.74
CA GLU A 107 13.69 4.06 -9.87
C GLU A 107 12.32 3.61 -9.34
N ALA A 108 11.26 4.32 -9.74
CA ALA A 108 9.89 3.96 -9.38
C ALA A 108 9.36 2.85 -10.31
N ALA A 109 9.91 1.64 -10.17
CA ALA A 109 9.58 0.49 -10.99
C ALA A 109 8.62 -0.49 -10.27
N PRO A 110 7.87 -1.33 -11.00
CA PRO A 110 6.99 -2.35 -10.41
C PRO A 110 7.73 -3.42 -9.59
N ARG A 111 9.05 -3.56 -9.76
CA ARG A 111 9.94 -4.40 -8.97
C ARG A 111 11.23 -3.64 -8.70
N ALA A 112 11.76 -3.79 -7.48
CA ALA A 112 13.07 -3.29 -7.07
C ALA A 112 14.10 -4.42 -7.05
#